data_AF-A0A4R9VBZ7-F1
#
_entry.id   AF-A0A4R9VBZ7-F1
#
_cell.length_a   1.000
_cell.length_b   1.000
_cell.length_c   1.000
_cell.angle_alpha   90.00
_cell.angle_beta   90.00
_cell.angle_gamma   90.00
#
_symmetry.space_group_name_H-M   'P 1'
#
loop_
_entity.id
_entity.type
_entity.pdbx_description
1 polymer ?
#
loop_
_entity_poly.entity_id
_entity_poly.type
_entity_poly.pdbx_seq_one_letter_code
_entity_poly.pdbx_strand_id
1 'polypeptide(L)' 'GTIAIKSAEQGTGLGLPIVQGLLDMHGGEFELHSKLREGTEAIAIFPLSRVMEELPALPTKAVAARRR' A
#
# COMPACT_ATOMS: atom_id res chain seq x y z
N GLY A 1 -0.99 15.39 15.55
CA GLY A 1 0.23 16.22 15.63
C GLY A 1 0.15 17.31 14.59
N THR A 2 -0.19 18.53 14.99
CA THR A 2 -0.18 19.71 14.10
C THR A 2 1.24 20.15 13.73
N ILE A 3 2.24 19.67 14.47
CA ILE A 3 3.66 19.98 14.26
C ILE A 3 4.22 19.26 13.02
N ALA A 4 3.77 18.04 12.70
CA ALA A 4 4.21 17.30 11.51
C ALA A 4 3.70 17.92 10.19
N ILE A 5 2.53 18.56 10.21
CA ILE A 5 1.91 19.22 9.04
C ILE A 5 2.63 20.54 8.69
N LYS A 6 3.31 21.18 9.65
CA LYS A 6 4.02 22.45 9.43
C LYS A 6 5.41 22.27 8.81
N SER A 7 6.00 21.09 8.92
CA SER A 7 7.37 20.79 8.44
C SER A 7 7.41 19.78 7.29
N ALA A 8 6.33 19.05 7.02
CA ALA A 8 6.19 18.25 5.83
C ALA A 8 5.77 19.14 4.64
N GLU A 9 6.45 19.00 3.51
CA GLU A 9 5.97 19.54 2.23
C GLU A 9 4.52 19.11 2.03
N GLN A 10 3.64 20.06 1.68
CA GLN A 10 2.22 19.78 1.55
C GLN A 10 2.02 18.77 0.41
N GLY A 11 1.79 17.51 0.78
CA GLY A 11 1.52 16.46 -0.18
C GLY A 11 0.27 16.79 -1.01
N THR A 12 0.22 16.30 -2.25
CA THR A 12 -0.87 16.54 -3.19
C THR A 12 -2.24 15.99 -2.74
N GLY A 13 -2.30 15.24 -1.64
CA GLY A 13 -3.51 14.63 -1.12
C GLY A 13 -4.00 13.41 -1.92
N LEU A 14 -3.23 12.95 -2.92
CA LEU A 14 -3.67 11.89 -3.84
C LEU A 14 -3.63 10.48 -3.27
N GLY A 15 -2.98 10.25 -2.12
CA GLY A 15 -2.76 8.91 -1.59
C GLY A 15 -4.05 8.11 -1.34
N LEU A 16 -5.02 8.71 -0.63
CA LEU A 16 -6.27 8.03 -0.31
C LEU A 16 -7.14 7.75 -1.56
N PRO A 17 -7.34 8.72 -2.49
CA PRO A 17 -8.01 8.43 -3.76
C PRO A 17 -7.34 7.31 -4.58
N ILE A 18 -6.00 7.24 -4.60
CA ILE A 18 -5.28 6.16 -5.29
C ILE A 18 -5.59 4.81 -4.66
N VAL A 19 -5.54 4.70 -3.33
CA VAL A 19 -5.84 3.45 -2.61
C VAL A 19 -7.27 2.98 -2.84
N GLN A 20 -8.24 3.92 -2.79
CA GLN A 20 -9.64 3.61 -3.06
C GLN A 20 -9.83 3.07 -4.48
N GLY A 21 -9.28 3.76 -5.48
CA GLY A 21 -9.35 3.29 -6.87
C GLY A 21 -8.69 1.93 -7.08
N LEU A 22 -7.56 1.66 -6.41
CA LEU A 22 -6.93 0.34 -6.44
C LEU A 22 -7.84 -0.73 -5.84
N LEU A 23 -8.42 -0.49 -4.66
CA LEU A 23 -9.30 -1.48 -4.02
C LEU A 23 -10.57 -1.73 -4.82
N ASP A 24 -11.20 -0.68 -5.36
CA ASP A 24 -12.38 -0.80 -6.22
C ASP A 24 -12.10 -1.67 -7.45
N MET A 25 -10.96 -1.43 -8.15
CA MET A 25 -10.54 -2.27 -9.28
C MET A 25 -10.29 -3.72 -8.90
N HIS A 26 -9.93 -3.97 -7.64
CA HIS A 26 -9.70 -5.32 -7.13
C HIS A 26 -10.96 -5.98 -6.55
N GLY A 27 -12.09 -5.26 -6.50
CA GLY A 27 -13.33 -5.71 -5.85
C GLY A 27 -13.19 -5.81 -4.33
N GLY A 28 -12.28 -5.03 -3.75
CA GLY A 28 -12.00 -4.97 -2.32
C GLY A 28 -12.68 -3.79 -1.63
N GLU A 29 -12.50 -3.71 -0.32
CA GLU A 29 -13.06 -2.67 0.54
C GLU A 29 -11.92 -1.98 1.32
N PHE A 30 -12.15 -0.72 1.71
CA PHE A 30 -11.21 0.08 2.48
C PHE A 30 -11.86 0.65 3.73
N GLU A 31 -11.31 0.36 4.90
CA GLU A 31 -11.73 0.94 6.18
C GLU A 31 -10.63 1.84 6.75
N LEU A 32 -11.03 2.97 7.33
CA LEU A 32 -10.11 3.92 7.95
C LEU A 32 -10.63 4.30 9.34
N HIS A 33 -9.93 3.84 10.37
CA HIS A 33 -10.24 4.17 11.76
C HIS A 33 -9.20 5.16 12.27
N SER A 34 -9.62 6.38 12.62
CA SER A 34 -8.72 7.37 13.21
C SER A 34 -9.32 7.90 14.49
N LYS A 35 -8.52 7.92 15.55
CA LYS A 35 -8.89 8.53 16.82
C LYS A 35 -7.81 9.49 17.27
N LEU A 36 -8.26 10.69 17.62
CA LEU A 36 -7.37 11.78 17.98
C LEU A 36 -6.48 11.36 19.16
N ARG A 37 -5.16 11.53 19.00
CA ARG A 37 -4.11 11.14 19.98
C ARG A 37 -3.92 9.62 20.19
N GLU A 38 -4.59 8.79 19.41
CA GLU A 38 -4.42 7.32 19.46
C GLU A 38 -3.81 6.77 18.16
N GLY A 39 -4.01 7.49 17.05
CA GLY A 39 -3.41 7.15 15.75
C GLY A 39 -4.47 6.90 14.69
N THR A 40 -4.03 6.26 13.62
CA THR A 40 -4.86 5.92 12.47
C THR A 40 -4.54 4.50 12.03
N GLU A 41 -5.57 3.70 11.84
CA GLU A 41 -5.54 2.36 11.28
C GLU A 41 -6.23 2.38 9.92
N ALA A 42 -5.59 1.75 8.93
CA ALA A 42 -6.11 1.61 7.58
C ALA A 42 -6.14 0.12 7.23
N ILE A 43 -7.33 -0.38 6.88
CA ILE A 43 -7.57 -1.80 6.60
C ILE A 43 -7.98 -1.93 5.13
N ALA A 44 -7.24 -2.73 4.37
CA ALA A 44 -7.53 -3.07 2.99
C ALA A 44 -8.02 -4.52 2.93
N ILE A 45 -9.26 -4.73 2.51
CA ILE A 45 -9.92 -6.02 2.48
C ILE A 45 -10.05 -6.45 1.03
N PHE A 46 -9.57 -7.64 0.69
CA PHE A 46 -9.70 -8.20 -0.65
C PHE A 46 -10.60 -9.44 -0.63
N PRO A 47 -11.40 -9.68 -1.68
CA PRO A 47 -12.21 -10.87 -1.78
C PRO A 47 -11.34 -12.12 -1.93
N LEU A 48 -11.88 -13.28 -1.56
CA LEU A 48 -11.16 -14.56 -1.63
C LEU A 48 -10.61 -14.87 -3.04
N SER A 49 -11.26 -14.37 -4.09
CA SER A 49 -10.81 -14.50 -5.48
C SER A 49 -9.46 -13.83 -5.79
N ARG A 50 -8.95 -12.98 -4.90
CA ARG A 50 -7.61 -12.36 -5.01
C ARG A 50 -6.51 -13.16 -4.32
N VAL A 51 -6.85 -14.27 -3.67
CA VAL A 51 -5.86 -15.23 -3.15
C VAL A 51 -5.35 -16.06 -4.32
N MET A 52 -4.04 -15.98 -4.58
CA MET A 52 -3.38 -16.76 -5.63
C MET A 52 -2.58 -17.90 -5.01
N GLU A 53 -2.49 -19.03 -5.72
CA GLU A 53 -1.56 -20.10 -5.36
C GLU A 53 -0.11 -19.60 -5.47
N GLU A 54 0.78 -20.14 -4.62
CA GLU A 54 2.21 -19.83 -4.70
C GLU A 54 2.74 -20.21 -6.08
N LEU A 55 3.18 -19.20 -6.84
CA LEU A 55 3.89 -19.46 -8.08
C LEU A 55 5.32 -19.92 -7.76
N PRO A 56 5.86 -20.93 -8.47
CA PRO A 56 7.25 -21.32 -8.30
C PRO A 56 8.14 -20.11 -8.59
N ALA A 57 9.15 -19.89 -7.75
CA ALA A 57 10.11 -18.82 -7.95
C ALA A 57 10.68 -18.91 -9.36
N LEU A 58 10.46 -17.87 -10.16
CA LEU A 58 11.11 -17.79 -11.47
C LEU A 58 12.62 -17.79 -11.25
N PRO A 59 13.40 -18.53 -12.05
CA PRO A 59 14.85 -18.47 -11.96
C PRO A 59 15.29 -17.04 -12.25
N THR A 60 15.65 -16.30 -11.20
CA THR A 60 16.32 -15.00 -11.34
C THR A 60 17.58 -15.27 -12.15
N LYS A 61 17.67 -14.75 -13.38
CA LYS A 61 18.92 -14.81 -14.14
C LYS A 61 20.00 -14.23 -13.23
N ALA A 62 20.94 -15.08 -12.81
CA ALA A 62 22.11 -14.65 -12.07
C ALA A 62 22.74 -13.50 -12.87
N VAL A 63 22.73 -12.30 -12.30
CA VAL A 63 23.35 -11.14 -12.94
C VAL A 63 24.82 -11.50 -13.10
N ALA A 64 25.20 -11.69 -14.36
CA ALA A 64 26.47 -12.27 -14.75
C ALA A 64 27.64 -11.61 -14.03
N ALA A 65 28.55 -12.47 -13.55
CA ALA A 65 29.92 -12.19 -13.16
C ALA A 65 30.45 -10.83 -13.65
N ARG A 66 30.47 -9.83 -12.77
CA ARG A 66 31.35 -8.67 -12.95
C ARG A 66 31.74 -8.06 -11.62
N ARG A 67 32.84 -8.57 -11.06
CA ARG A 67 33.94 -7.72 -10.59
C ARG A 67 35.20 -8.57 -10.59
N ARG A 68 36.10 -8.20 -11.50
CA ARG A 68 37.54 -8.45 -11.37
C ARG A 68 38.04 -7.75 -10.11
#